data_AF-A0A3R7SUW5-F1
#
_entry.id   AF-A0A3R7SUW5-F1
#
_cell.length_a   1.000
_cell.length_b   1.000
_cell.length_c   1.000
_cell.angle_alpha   90.00
_cell.angle_beta   90.00
_cell.angle_gamma   90.00
#
_symmetry.space_group_name_H-M   'P 1'
#
loop_
_entity.id
_entity.type
_entity.pdbx_description
1 polymer ?
#
loop_
_entity_poly.entity_id
_entity_poly.type
_entity_poly.pdbx_seq_one_letter_code
_entity_poly.pdbx_strand_id
1 'polypeptide(L)' 'MSIHFSLAIVKPYKLVHQIQASSDFNQLLLSNYMEHSHGVSMKAYAQKEMDILCKATYGVEDFHIKLDAYVDYLREIIA' A
#
# COMPACT_ATOMS: atom_id res chain seq x y z
N MET A 1 21.13 -0.85 -21.72
CA MET A 1 21.20 -0.25 -20.36
C MET A 1 20.03 -0.79 -19.55
N SER A 2 20.27 -1.71 -18.63
CA SER A 2 19.25 -2.18 -17.70
C SER A 2 19.18 -1.18 -16.55
N ILE A 3 18.09 -0.41 -16.48
CA ILE A 3 17.86 0.50 -15.36
C ILE A 3 17.45 -0.38 -14.17
N HIS A 4 18.41 -0.68 -13.29
CA HIS A 4 18.11 -1.24 -11.98
C HIS A 4 17.42 -0.15 -11.17
N PHE A 5 16.09 -0.08 -11.27
CA PHE A 5 15.27 0.63 -10.29
C PHE A 5 15.36 -0.14 -8.97
N SER A 6 16.28 0.26 -8.11
CA SER A 6 16.18 -0.03 -6.68
C SER A 6 15.02 0.81 -6.12
N LEU A 7 13.80 0.41 -6.47
CA LEU A 7 12.59 0.83 -5.80
C LEU A 7 12.82 0.59 -4.31
N ALA A 8 12.71 1.62 -3.49
CA ALA A 8 12.54 1.41 -2.06
C ALA A 8 11.26 0.57 -1.91
N ILE A 9 11.42 -0.75 -1.78
CA ILE A 9 10.29 -1.66 -1.64
C ILE A 9 9.66 -1.30 -0.30
N VAL A 10 8.48 -0.68 -0.34
CA VAL A 10 7.65 -0.52 0.86
C VAL A 10 7.49 -1.92 1.43
N LYS A 11 8.12 -2.14 2.58
CA LYS A 11 8.13 -3.47 3.18
C LYS A 11 6.70 -3.80 3.62
N PRO A 12 6.12 -4.95 3.25
CA PRO A 12 4.71 -5.23 3.50
C PRO A 12 4.31 -5.09 4.98
N TYR A 13 5.20 -5.49 5.89
CA TYR A 13 4.95 -5.34 7.34
C TYR A 13 4.86 -3.87 7.76
N LYS A 14 5.71 -2.98 7.20
CA LYS A 14 5.71 -1.55 7.53
C LYS A 14 4.38 -0.93 7.09
N LEU A 15 3.92 -1.29 5.89
CA LEU A 15 2.66 -0.82 5.36
C LEU A 15 1.47 -1.28 6.22
N VAL A 16 1.44 -2.55 6.63
CA VAL A 16 0.38 -3.03 7.53
C VAL A 16 0.39 -2.33 8.87
N HIS A 17 1.56 -2.09 9.47
CA HIS A 17 1.65 -1.29 10.69
C HIS A 17 1.14 0.15 10.49
N GLN A 18 1.44 0.78 9.35
CA GLN A 18 0.92 2.12 9.03
C GLN A 18 -0.59 2.11 8.83
N ILE A 19 -1.16 1.08 8.18
CA ILE A 19 -2.61 0.90 8.02
C ILE A 19 -3.29 0.78 9.39
N GLN A 20 -2.74 -0.04 10.30
CA GLN A 20 -3.30 -0.20 11.64
C GLN A 20 -3.26 1.08 12.47
N ALA A 21 -2.14 1.81 12.40
CA ALA A 21 -1.95 3.06 13.11
C ALA A 21 -2.73 4.23 12.48
N SER A 22 -3.20 4.09 11.24
CA SER A 22 -3.91 5.15 10.54
C SER A 22 -5.34 5.34 11.07
N SER A 23 -5.71 6.62 11.17
CA SER A 23 -7.09 7.09 11.33
C SER A 23 -7.73 7.55 10.01
N ASP A 24 -6.93 7.72 8.95
CA ASP A 24 -7.36 8.19 7.63
C ASP A 24 -6.57 7.49 6.51
N PHE A 25 -7.27 6.67 5.72
CA PHE A 25 -6.70 5.93 4.60
C PHE A 25 -6.30 6.81 3.42
N ASN A 26 -6.99 7.92 3.19
CA ASN A 26 -6.62 8.87 2.14
C ASN A 26 -5.32 9.58 2.47
N GLN A 27 -5.17 10.04 3.71
CA GLN A 27 -3.93 10.65 4.15
C GLN A 27 -2.74 9.67 4.08
N LEU A 28 -2.96 8.41 4.49
CA LEU A 28 -1.94 7.36 4.40
C LEU A 28 -1.51 7.11 2.95
N LEU A 29 -2.47 6.87 2.05
CA LEU A 29 -2.20 6.62 0.64
C LEU A 29 -1.48 7.81 0.00
N LEU A 30 -1.92 9.05 0.29
CA LEU A 30 -1.29 10.25 -0.25
C LEU A 30 0.15 10.41 0.23
N SER A 31 0.43 10.17 1.51
CA SER A 31 1.79 10.22 2.07
C SER A 31 2.70 9.20 1.39
N ASN A 32 2.24 7.96 1.31
CA ASN A 32 2.95 6.86 0.65
C ASN A 32 3.17 7.15 -0.84
N TYR A 33 2.16 7.71 -1.53
CA TYR A 33 2.23 8.11 -2.93
C TYR A 33 3.29 9.20 -3.16
N MET A 34 3.33 10.25 -2.34
CA MET A 34 4.34 11.31 -2.49
C MET A 34 5.76 10.77 -2.32
N GLU A 35 5.97 9.83 -1.40
CA GLU A 35 7.28 9.25 -1.12
C GLU A 35 7.71 8.19 -2.14
N HIS A 36 6.77 7.45 -2.72
CA HIS A 36 7.05 6.18 -3.41
C HIS A 36 6.37 6.01 -4.77
N SER A 37 5.65 7.01 -5.29
CA SER A 37 5.04 6.93 -6.63
C SER A 37 6.06 6.93 -7.75
N HIS A 38 7.19 7.62 -7.58
CA HIS A 38 8.22 7.80 -8.62
C HIS A 38 7.63 8.27 -9.97
N GLY A 39 6.58 9.11 -9.94
CA GLY A 39 5.95 9.67 -11.13
C GLY A 39 4.88 8.80 -11.80
N VAL A 40 4.48 7.67 -11.19
CA VAL A 40 3.29 6.92 -11.63
C VAL A 40 2.01 7.61 -11.16
N SER A 41 0.88 7.34 -11.83
CA SER A 41 -0.42 7.86 -11.41
C SER A 41 -0.90 7.26 -10.07
N MET A 42 -1.77 7.98 -9.35
CA MET A 42 -2.36 7.51 -8.09
C MET A 42 -3.03 6.13 -8.25
N LYS A 43 -3.74 5.93 -9.36
CA LYS A 43 -4.37 4.64 -9.69
C LYS A 43 -3.35 3.51 -9.86
N ALA A 44 -2.25 3.77 -10.59
CA ALA A 44 -1.19 2.78 -10.76
C ALA A 44 -0.44 2.50 -9.44
N TYR A 45 -0.28 3.51 -8.59
CA TYR A 45 0.31 3.36 -7.27
C TYR A 45 -0.59 2.52 -6.34
N ALA A 46 -1.89 2.82 -6.29
CA ALA A 46 -2.86 2.08 -5.50
C ALA A 46 -2.90 0.59 -5.88
N GLN A 47 -2.86 0.28 -7.18
CA GLN A 47 -2.75 -1.11 -7.67
C GLN A 47 -1.47 -1.79 -7.15
N LYS A 48 -0.33 -1.09 -7.21
CA LYS A 48 0.95 -1.64 -6.73
C LYS A 48 0.93 -1.87 -5.22
N GLU A 49 0.33 -0.97 -4.45
CA GLU A 49 0.20 -1.12 -3.01
C GLU A 49 -0.71 -2.30 -2.64
N MET A 50 -1.83 -2.46 -3.36
CA MET A 50 -2.71 -3.63 -3.22
C MET A 50 -1.96 -4.93 -3.55
N ASP A 51 -1.16 -4.97 -4.63
CA ASP A 51 -0.35 -6.14 -4.98
C ASP A 51 0.67 -6.50 -3.90
N ILE A 52 1.26 -5.51 -3.21
CA ILE A 52 2.19 -5.73 -2.10
C ILE A 52 1.45 -6.35 -0.92
N LEU A 53 0.24 -5.85 -0.61
CA LEU A 53 -0.58 -6.35 0.48
C LEU A 53 -1.07 -7.79 0.21
N CYS A 54 -1.54 -8.09 -1.00
CA CYS A 54 -2.02 -9.43 -1.33
C CYS A 54 -0.92 -10.49 -1.41
N LYS A 55 0.34 -10.12 -1.66
CA LYS A 55 1.47 -11.05 -1.77
C LYS A 55 2.13 -11.41 -0.44
N ALA A 56 1.83 -10.68 0.62
CA ALA A 56 2.47 -10.86 1.92
C ALA A 56 1.66 -11.77 2.83
N THR A 57 2.34 -12.68 3.52
CA THR A 57 1.75 -13.52 4.56
C THR A 57 1.76 -12.77 5.89
N TYR A 58 0.59 -12.54 6.49
CA TYR A 58 0.44 -11.87 7.78
C TYR A 58 0.06 -12.88 8.87
N GLY A 59 0.55 -12.66 10.11
CA GLY A 59 0.17 -13.46 11.28
C GLY A 59 -1.28 -13.20 11.70
N VAL A 60 -1.89 -14.21 12.34
CA VAL A 60 -3.31 -14.57 12.15
C VAL A 60 -4.37 -13.69 12.83
N GLU A 61 -4.07 -12.91 13.89
CA GLU A 61 -5.17 -12.50 14.79
C GLU A 61 -5.44 -11.00 15.02
N ASP A 62 -4.52 -10.07 14.75
CA ASP A 62 -4.73 -8.65 15.11
C ASP A 62 -4.90 -7.67 13.92
N PHE A 63 -4.86 -8.17 12.68
CA PHE A 63 -4.52 -7.29 11.54
C PHE A 63 -5.53 -7.27 10.39
N HIS A 64 -6.59 -8.07 10.41
CA HIS A 64 -7.44 -8.26 9.22
C HIS A 64 -8.49 -7.16 8.98
N ILE A 65 -9.18 -6.67 10.01
CA ILE A 65 -10.32 -5.75 9.80
C ILE A 65 -9.91 -4.43 9.11
N LYS A 66 -8.85 -3.77 9.59
CA LYS A 66 -8.35 -2.54 8.95
C LYS A 66 -7.61 -2.80 7.64
N LEU A 67 -6.95 -3.95 7.50
CA LEU A 67 -6.28 -4.32 6.26
C LEU A 67 -7.30 -4.55 5.15
N ASP A 68 -8.36 -5.31 5.42
CA ASP A 68 -9.43 -5.57 4.46
C ASP A 68 -10.16 -4.26 4.08
N ALA A 69 -10.47 -3.41 5.08
CA ALA A 69 -11.05 -2.09 4.82
C ALA A 69 -10.14 -1.20 3.96
N TYR A 70 -8.82 -1.28 4.15
CA TYR A 70 -7.86 -0.55 3.33
C TYR A 70 -7.77 -1.12 1.91
N VAL A 71 -7.79 -2.45 1.75
CA VAL A 71 -7.81 -3.10 0.43
C VAL A 71 -9.07 -2.74 -0.35
N ASP A 72 -10.23 -2.69 0.31
CA ASP A 72 -11.47 -2.26 -0.33
C ASP A 72 -11.41 -0.78 -0.74
N TYR A 73 -10.86 0.10 0.10
CA TYR A 73 -10.57 1.49 -0.27
C TYR A 73 -9.66 1.59 -1.51
N LEU A 74 -8.59 0.79 -1.58
CA LEU A 74 -7.72 0.74 -2.78
C LEU A 74 -8.49 0.27 -4.02
N ARG A 75 -9.38 -0.73 -3.88
CA ARG A 75 -10.23 -1.21 -4.99
C ARG A 75 -11.16 -0.12 -5.52
N GLU A 76 -11.73 0.72 -4.66
CA GLU A 76 -12.58 1.84 -5.08
C GLU A 76 -11.80 2.87 -5.93
N ILE A 77 -10.52 3.11 -5.62
CA ILE A 77 -9.65 3.99 -6.40
C ILE A 77 -9.25 3.36 -7.75
N ILE A 78 -9.15 2.04 -7.79
CA ILE A 78 -8.76 1.26 -8.97
C ILE A 78 -9.93 1.05 -9.94
N ALA A 79 -11.19 1.06 -9.48
CA ALA A 79 -12.37 1.01 -10.34
C ALA A 79 -12.36 2.13 -11.41
#